data_AF-A0A6M5BSF1-F1
#
_entry.id   AF-A0A6M5BSF1-F1
#
_cell.length_a   1.000
_cell.length_b   1.000
_cell.length_c   1.000
_cell.angle_alpha   90.00
_cell.angle_beta   90.00
_cell.angle_gamma   90.00
#
_symmetry.space_group_name_H-M   'P 1'
#
loop_
_entity.id
_entity.type
_entity.pdbx_description
1 polymer ?
#
loop_
_entity_poly.entity_id
_entity_poly.type
_entity_poly.pdbx_seq_one_letter_code
_entity_poly.pdbx_strand_id
1 'polypeptide(L)'
;MGKSINWGKLPNSGEPLKLLVLSHIWKCMSGWINYSGIVTSQKMSENKMGDRGSKSVIHDTKQSCIIVKEQRVDGSCNAGKSALLKCTLVDFKRSYQIKIPSNPIILTRNFSTLVGELASLEQSSLPPKLDPSYVTGFTDGEGSFILTIIKDNKYKLGWRVACRFVISLHKKDLVLLNSLKNFFNTGSVFLMGKGAAQYRVESLTGLSIIINHFDRYPLNTKKQADYMLFKLAYNLIINKSHLTEKGLSELVSLKAVMNNGLKDELKIAYPNITPVLRPEIPLSLNIDPLWLAGFTDAEGCFSVVVFKSKTSKIGEAVKLSFIITQSVRDEFLIKSLIEYLGCGYTSLDGRGAIDFKVSDFSSLKNIIIPFYDKYYIHGNKSLDFKDFSRVVTLMENKKHLTKQGLDEIKKIRNAMNTNR
;
A
#
# COMPACT_ATOMS: atom_id res chain seq x y z
N MET A 1 -27.88 56.00 -31.39
CA MET A 1 -28.56 55.96 -30.08
C MET A 1 -28.95 54.51 -29.79
N GLY A 2 -28.70 53.89 -28.64
CA GLY A 2 -27.97 54.36 -27.47
C GLY A 2 -28.62 53.98 -26.14
N LYS A 3 -28.50 52.71 -25.71
CA LYS A 3 -28.41 52.26 -24.30
C LYS A 3 -28.31 50.73 -24.22
N SER A 4 -27.22 50.22 -23.64
CA SER A 4 -27.06 48.84 -23.22
C SER A 4 -27.61 48.64 -21.80
N ILE A 5 -28.16 47.47 -21.49
CA ILE A 5 -28.54 47.10 -20.13
C ILE A 5 -27.53 46.09 -19.59
N ASN A 6 -27.05 46.37 -18.37
CA ASN A 6 -26.00 45.59 -17.70
C ASN A 6 -26.51 44.24 -17.19
N TRP A 7 -25.64 43.25 -17.19
CA TRP A 7 -25.88 41.96 -16.53
C TRP A 7 -25.84 42.14 -15.01
N GLY A 8 -26.96 41.84 -14.33
CA GLY A 8 -27.02 41.87 -12.87
C GLY A 8 -26.29 40.69 -12.24
N LYS A 9 -25.34 40.96 -11.33
CA LYS A 9 -24.77 39.94 -10.45
C LYS A 9 -25.81 39.47 -9.44
N LEU A 10 -25.94 38.16 -9.27
CA LEU A 10 -26.62 37.57 -8.12
C LEU A 10 -25.82 37.89 -6.83
N PRO A 11 -26.44 38.33 -5.74
CA PRO A 11 -25.78 38.32 -4.44
C PRO A 11 -25.49 36.86 -4.05
N ASN A 12 -24.34 36.64 -3.39
CA ASN A 12 -23.78 35.36 -2.89
C ASN A 12 -22.59 34.74 -3.67
N SER A 13 -22.12 35.35 -4.76
CA SER A 13 -20.80 34.98 -5.32
C SER A 13 -19.66 35.64 -4.53
N GLY A 14 -19.21 35.07 -3.40
CA GLY A 14 -18.04 35.60 -2.69
C GLY A 14 -17.65 35.00 -1.33
N GLU A 15 -18.57 34.43 -0.55
CA GLU A 15 -18.25 33.92 0.79
C GLU A 15 -18.02 32.39 0.79
N PRO A 16 -16.83 31.89 1.17
CA PRO A 16 -16.65 30.46 1.46
C PRO A 16 -17.37 30.09 2.76
N LEU A 17 -18.14 28.99 2.74
CA LEU A 17 -18.91 28.48 3.89
C LEU A 17 -18.04 28.33 5.15
N LYS A 18 -18.27 29.21 6.13
CA LYS A 18 -17.60 29.20 7.44
C LYS A 18 -18.24 28.13 8.33
N LEU A 19 -17.54 27.02 8.54
CA LEU A 19 -18.02 25.92 9.37
C LEU A 19 -17.61 26.15 10.84
N LEU A 20 -18.57 26.53 11.67
CA LEU A 20 -18.41 26.74 13.11
C LEU A 20 -18.67 25.44 13.89
N VAL A 21 -17.85 25.15 14.91
CA VAL A 21 -17.98 23.96 15.76
C VAL A 21 -17.94 24.37 17.23
N LEU A 22 -18.89 23.86 18.03
CA LEU A 22 -18.93 24.03 19.48
C LEU A 22 -17.90 23.12 20.17
N SER A 23 -17.14 23.66 21.11
CA SER A 23 -16.20 22.87 21.93
C SER A 23 -16.91 22.28 23.15
N HIS A 24 -17.24 20.99 23.11
CA HIS A 24 -17.66 20.26 24.31
C HIS A 24 -16.48 19.52 24.93
N ILE A 25 -15.82 20.17 25.90
CA ILE A 25 -14.88 19.52 26.81
C ILE A 25 -15.64 19.21 28.10
N TRP A 26 -15.96 17.94 28.32
CA TRP A 26 -16.54 17.48 29.58
C TRP A 26 -15.42 17.23 30.60
N LYS A 27 -15.26 18.13 31.57
CA LYS A 27 -14.64 17.86 32.86
C LYS A 27 -15.61 18.32 33.95
N CYS A 28 -15.93 17.44 34.88
CA CYS A 28 -16.73 17.77 36.04
C CYS A 28 -16.00 18.78 36.93
N MET A 29 -16.62 19.93 37.22
CA MET A 29 -16.57 20.58 38.53
C MET A 29 -17.91 21.27 38.80
N SER A 30 -18.29 21.29 40.07
CA SER A 30 -19.58 21.76 40.58
C SER A 30 -19.66 23.27 40.77
N GLY A 31 -20.80 23.85 40.40
CA GLY A 31 -21.31 25.10 40.97
C GLY A 31 -20.60 26.39 40.57
N TRP A 32 -21.06 27.03 39.50
CA TRP A 32 -20.97 28.49 39.32
C TRP A 32 -22.11 28.99 38.42
N ILE A 33 -22.48 30.27 38.59
CA ILE A 33 -23.75 30.84 38.12
C ILE A 33 -23.48 31.88 37.01
N ASN A 34 -24.23 31.78 35.91
CA ASN A 34 -24.48 32.75 34.82
C ASN A 34 -23.34 33.65 34.30
N TYR A 35 -23.21 33.66 32.96
CA TYR A 35 -22.25 34.41 32.12
C TYR A 35 -20.80 33.87 32.08
N SER A 36 -20.60 32.82 31.27
CA SER A 36 -19.30 32.52 30.66
C SER A 36 -19.41 32.61 29.13
N GLY A 37 -18.49 33.33 28.50
CA GLY A 37 -18.55 33.64 27.06
C GLY A 37 -18.30 32.42 26.17
N ILE A 38 -19.07 32.30 25.09
CA ILE A 38 -18.88 31.24 24.08
C ILE A 38 -17.64 31.55 23.24
N VAL A 39 -16.57 30.79 23.42
CA VAL A 39 -15.39 30.83 22.54
C VAL A 39 -15.65 29.95 21.31
N THR A 40 -15.86 30.57 20.15
CA THR A 40 -15.87 29.87 18.86
C THR A 40 -14.46 29.81 18.26
N SER A 41 -13.99 28.62 17.91
CA SER A 41 -12.73 28.46 17.17
C SER A 41 -13.01 28.30 15.68
N GLN A 42 -12.27 29.03 14.84
CA GLN A 42 -12.37 28.93 13.39
C GLN A 42 -11.34 27.94 12.85
N LYS A 43 -11.79 26.90 12.13
CA LYS A 43 -10.90 25.92 11.51
C LYS A 43 -10.54 26.31 10.08
N MET A 44 -9.66 27.30 9.93
CA MET A 44 -9.11 27.69 8.62
C MET A 44 -7.62 27.33 8.49
N SER A 45 -7.21 26.99 7.27
CA SER A 45 -5.82 26.74 6.91
C SER A 45 -5.27 28.00 6.24
N GLU A 46 -4.15 28.53 6.75
CA GLU A 46 -3.55 29.80 6.28
C GLU A 46 -3.24 29.81 4.77
N ASN A 47 -2.99 28.65 4.18
CA ASN A 47 -2.70 28.49 2.75
C ASN A 47 -3.93 28.64 1.82
N LYS A 48 -5.09 29.08 2.35
CA LYS A 48 -6.31 29.34 1.57
C LYS A 48 -6.81 30.79 1.65
N MET A 49 -5.94 31.75 1.96
CA MET A 49 -6.28 33.16 1.89
C MET A 49 -6.03 33.72 0.48
N GLY A 50 -7.10 34.13 -0.20
CA GLY A 50 -7.00 34.91 -1.45
C GLY A 50 -6.57 36.35 -1.18
N ASP A 51 -5.96 36.96 -2.19
CA ASP A 51 -5.70 38.41 -2.32
C ASP A 51 -4.82 39.07 -1.25
N ARG A 52 -3.50 38.87 -1.37
CA ARG A 52 -2.51 39.84 -0.88
C ARG A 52 -2.36 40.99 -1.88
N GLY A 53 -3.19 42.03 -1.75
CA GLY A 53 -3.05 43.27 -2.52
C GLY A 53 -1.81 44.07 -2.09
N SER A 54 -0.90 44.32 -3.03
CA SER A 54 0.27 45.20 -2.83
C SER A 54 -0.16 46.66 -2.74
N LYS A 55 0.24 47.37 -1.67
CA LYS A 55 0.05 48.82 -1.55
C LYS A 55 1.26 49.55 -2.16
N SER A 56 1.02 50.38 -3.18
CA SER A 56 1.99 51.37 -3.67
C SER A 56 1.67 52.76 -3.09
N VAL A 57 2.71 53.52 -2.77
CA VAL A 57 2.60 54.93 -2.36
C VAL A 57 3.21 55.79 -3.46
N ILE A 58 2.52 56.85 -3.86
CA ILE A 58 2.96 57.82 -4.87
C ILE A 58 3.58 59.01 -4.14
N HIS A 59 4.71 59.50 -4.64
CA HIS A 59 5.24 60.82 -4.30
C HIS A 59 5.37 61.65 -5.57
N ASP A 60 4.75 62.83 -5.59
CA ASP A 60 4.85 63.78 -6.69
C ASP A 60 6.18 64.53 -6.65
N THR A 61 6.97 64.41 -7.72
CA THR A 61 7.74 65.51 -8.34
C THR A 61 8.33 65.05 -9.68
N LYS A 62 8.67 66.01 -10.55
CA LYS A 62 8.79 65.82 -12.01
C LYS A 62 10.01 64.98 -12.47
N GLN A 63 9.93 63.66 -12.38
CA GLN A 63 10.56 62.72 -13.34
C GLN A 63 9.99 61.31 -13.15
N SER A 64 9.38 60.74 -14.20
CA SER A 64 8.64 59.48 -14.10
C SER A 64 9.54 58.23 -14.25
N CYS A 65 10.07 57.74 -13.13
CA CYS A 65 10.69 56.41 -13.04
C CYS A 65 9.97 55.54 -11.99
N ILE A 66 9.32 54.46 -12.43
CA ILE A 66 8.76 53.45 -11.52
C ILE A 66 9.87 52.49 -11.10
N ILE A 67 10.24 52.50 -9.83
CA ILE A 67 11.21 51.55 -9.26
C ILE A 67 10.44 50.40 -8.61
N VAL A 68 10.52 49.21 -9.22
CA VAL A 68 10.07 47.96 -8.60
C VAL A 68 11.24 47.37 -7.81
N LYS A 69 11.11 47.29 -6.48
CA LYS A 69 12.02 46.48 -5.65
C LYS A 69 11.62 45.01 -5.71
N GLU A 70 12.19 44.26 -6.63
CA GLU A 70 12.21 42.79 -6.57
C GLU A 70 13.54 42.33 -5.95
N GLN A 71 13.49 41.49 -4.90
CA GLN A 71 14.67 41.08 -4.15
C GLN A 71 15.08 39.63 -4.51
N ARG A 72 16.23 39.51 -5.17
CA ARG A 72 17.09 38.30 -5.30
C ARG A 72 18.48 38.72 -4.77
N VAL A 73 19.48 37.90 -4.39
CA VAL A 73 19.98 36.56 -4.81
C VAL A 73 20.57 35.86 -3.54
N ASP A 74 20.84 34.54 -3.46
CA ASP A 74 22.07 33.80 -3.86
C ASP A 74 21.81 32.28 -3.83
N GLY A 75 22.51 31.37 -4.54
CA GLY A 75 23.55 31.54 -5.56
C GLY A 75 24.61 30.42 -5.57
N SER A 76 24.69 29.59 -6.64
CA SER A 76 25.79 28.67 -7.08
C SER A 76 25.20 27.45 -7.82
N CYS A 77 25.63 26.92 -8.98
CA CYS A 77 26.46 27.33 -10.14
C CYS A 77 26.14 26.33 -11.31
N ASN A 78 26.65 26.32 -12.56
CA ASN A 78 27.63 27.11 -13.34
C ASN A 78 27.28 27.02 -14.86
N ALA A 79 28.20 27.40 -15.77
CA ALA A 79 28.07 27.45 -17.24
C ALA A 79 28.47 26.14 -17.98
N GLY A 80 28.23 25.92 -19.30
CA GLY A 80 27.56 26.74 -20.34
C GLY A 80 27.79 26.23 -21.79
N LYS A 81 27.54 27.09 -22.81
CA LYS A 81 27.73 26.93 -24.29
C LYS A 81 26.77 25.94 -25.02
N SER A 82 25.77 26.44 -25.77
CA SER A 82 25.75 26.75 -27.23
C SER A 82 25.31 25.56 -28.11
N ALA A 83 24.48 25.67 -29.17
CA ALA A 83 23.93 26.83 -29.88
C ALA A 83 22.55 26.53 -30.53
N LEU A 84 21.87 27.58 -31.01
CA LEU A 84 20.65 27.51 -31.85
C LEU A 84 20.97 27.20 -33.32
N LEU A 85 20.06 26.50 -34.03
CA LEU A 85 19.74 26.68 -35.45
C LEU A 85 18.28 26.22 -35.66
N LYS A 86 17.32 27.15 -35.70
CA LYS A 86 16.71 27.78 -36.89
C LYS A 86 15.71 26.90 -37.67
N CYS A 87 14.48 27.40 -37.74
CA CYS A 87 13.35 26.86 -38.49
C CYS A 87 13.43 27.23 -39.98
N THR A 88 12.76 26.44 -40.83
CA THR A 88 12.31 26.90 -42.15
C THR A 88 10.85 26.48 -42.34
N LEU A 89 9.97 27.46 -42.55
CA LEU A 89 8.57 27.28 -42.94
C LEU A 89 8.48 27.36 -44.47
N VAL A 90 7.68 26.49 -45.08
CA VAL A 90 7.20 26.64 -46.47
C VAL A 90 5.78 26.07 -46.56
N ASP A 91 4.83 26.95 -46.84
CA ASP A 91 3.47 26.59 -47.25
C ASP A 91 3.46 26.13 -48.71
N PHE A 92 2.60 25.18 -49.07
CA PHE A 92 1.47 25.43 -50.00
C PHE A 92 0.55 24.20 -50.15
N LYS A 93 -0.75 24.44 -50.36
CA LYS A 93 -1.76 23.41 -50.64
C LYS A 93 -1.68 22.88 -52.08
N ARG A 94 -1.96 21.59 -52.28
CA ARG A 94 -3.00 21.15 -53.23
C ARG A 94 -3.53 19.73 -52.94
N SER A 95 -4.77 19.53 -53.38
CA SER A 95 -5.68 18.42 -53.04
C SER A 95 -5.51 17.19 -53.94
N TYR A 96 -5.67 15.99 -53.37
CA TYR A 96 -6.18 14.82 -54.10
C TYR A 96 -7.08 13.92 -53.25
N GLN A 97 -7.86 13.08 -53.94
CA GLN A 97 -8.99 12.33 -53.41
C GLN A 97 -8.62 11.00 -52.72
N ILE A 98 -9.60 10.47 -52.00
CA ILE A 98 -9.62 9.20 -51.24
C ILE A 98 -8.82 8.06 -51.88
N LYS A 99 -7.83 7.55 -51.15
CA LYS A 99 -7.52 6.12 -51.06
C LYS A 99 -7.22 5.77 -49.60
N ILE A 100 -7.82 4.69 -49.11
CA ILE A 100 -7.57 4.15 -47.77
C ILE A 100 -6.34 3.23 -47.85
N PRO A 101 -5.34 3.43 -46.98
CA PRO A 101 -4.57 2.32 -46.43
C PRO A 101 -4.73 2.29 -44.90
N SER A 102 -4.99 1.09 -44.38
CA SER A 102 -5.14 0.81 -42.95
C SER A 102 -3.81 0.95 -42.20
N ASN A 103 -3.64 2.02 -41.43
CA ASN A 103 -2.56 2.13 -40.43
C ASN A 103 -3.12 1.94 -39.02
N PRO A 104 -2.74 0.88 -38.27
CA PRO A 104 -3.03 0.80 -36.86
C PRO A 104 -2.20 1.87 -36.12
N ILE A 105 -2.87 2.82 -35.48
CA ILE A 105 -2.20 3.81 -34.62
C ILE A 105 -1.75 3.08 -33.35
N ILE A 106 -0.52 2.56 -33.38
CA ILE A 106 0.21 2.20 -32.17
C ILE A 106 0.54 3.52 -31.48
N LEU A 107 -0.26 3.88 -30.47
CA LEU A 107 0.12 4.90 -29.50
C LEU A 107 1.28 4.36 -28.67
N THR A 108 2.50 4.57 -29.18
CA THR A 108 3.76 4.33 -28.49
C THR A 108 3.88 5.26 -27.29
N ARG A 109 3.24 4.88 -26.18
CA ARG A 109 3.69 5.32 -24.86
C ARG A 109 5.08 4.71 -24.64
N ASN A 110 6.10 5.55 -24.63
CA ASN A 110 7.46 5.17 -24.29
C ASN A 110 7.51 4.68 -22.84
N PHE A 111 7.39 3.36 -22.65
CA PHE A 111 7.64 2.69 -21.38
C PHE A 111 9.09 2.19 -21.38
N SER A 112 9.93 2.83 -20.58
CA SER A 112 11.31 2.39 -20.37
C SER A 112 11.33 1.10 -19.54
N THR A 113 11.59 -0.03 -20.20
CA THR A 113 12.01 -1.26 -19.53
C THR A 113 13.49 -1.16 -19.21
N LEU A 114 13.83 -0.51 -18.09
CA LEU A 114 15.15 -0.58 -17.45
C LEU A 114 15.37 -1.99 -16.88
N VAL A 115 15.64 -2.92 -17.79
CA VAL A 115 15.99 -4.33 -17.51
C VAL A 115 17.39 -4.66 -18.04
N GLY A 116 17.97 -3.81 -18.89
CA GLY A 116 19.25 -4.07 -19.56
C GLY A 116 20.51 -3.88 -18.71
N GLU A 117 20.54 -2.92 -17.79
CA GLU A 117 21.81 -2.44 -17.18
C GLU A 117 22.09 -2.96 -15.76
N LEU A 118 21.15 -3.68 -15.14
CA LEU A 118 21.33 -4.31 -13.81
C LEU A 118 21.56 -5.83 -13.88
N ALA A 119 21.52 -6.42 -15.08
CA ALA A 119 21.61 -7.87 -15.28
C ALA A 119 23.04 -8.42 -15.50
N SER A 120 24.05 -7.56 -15.58
CA SER A 120 25.43 -7.93 -15.96
C SER A 120 26.41 -8.06 -14.79
N LEU A 121 25.96 -7.94 -13.54
CA LEU A 121 26.80 -8.02 -12.35
C LEU A 121 26.19 -8.88 -11.22
N GLU A 122 25.81 -10.12 -11.53
CA GLU A 122 25.71 -11.19 -10.51
C GLU A 122 25.90 -12.56 -11.16
N GLN A 123 26.97 -13.27 -10.79
CA GLN A 123 27.24 -14.62 -11.30
C GLN A 123 26.41 -15.68 -10.56
N SER A 124 25.70 -16.49 -11.35
CA SER A 124 25.30 -17.87 -11.02
C SER A 124 24.63 -18.12 -9.66
N SER A 125 23.36 -17.74 -9.55
CA SER A 125 22.36 -18.67 -8.99
C SER A 125 21.02 -18.47 -9.69
N LEU A 126 20.32 -19.55 -10.02
CA LEU A 126 18.89 -19.47 -10.32
C LEU A 126 18.20 -18.96 -9.04
N PRO A 127 17.26 -18.00 -9.12
CA PRO A 127 16.55 -17.55 -7.93
C PRO A 127 15.90 -18.75 -7.25
N PRO A 128 16.02 -18.91 -5.92
CA PRO A 128 15.55 -20.09 -5.23
C PRO A 128 14.07 -20.30 -5.55
N LYS A 129 13.75 -21.51 -6.03
CA LYS A 129 12.39 -21.88 -6.41
C LYS A 129 11.51 -21.79 -5.17
N LEU A 130 10.59 -20.82 -5.15
CA LEU A 130 9.66 -20.64 -4.03
C LEU A 130 8.86 -21.92 -3.81
N ASP A 131 8.70 -22.29 -2.55
CA ASP A 131 7.89 -23.44 -2.16
C ASP A 131 6.38 -23.10 -2.25
N PRO A 132 5.50 -24.02 -2.69
CA PRO A 132 4.07 -23.76 -2.76
C PRO A 132 3.41 -23.36 -1.42
N SER A 133 3.80 -24.00 -0.31
CA SER A 133 3.29 -23.64 1.03
C SER A 133 3.76 -22.25 1.43
N TYR A 134 5.02 -21.90 1.16
CA TYR A 134 5.54 -20.53 1.34
C TYR A 134 4.73 -19.50 0.53
N VAL A 135 4.46 -19.77 -0.75
CA VAL A 135 3.69 -18.85 -1.60
C VAL A 135 2.26 -18.66 -1.08
N THR A 136 1.64 -19.72 -0.55
CA THR A 136 0.34 -19.63 0.11
C THR A 136 0.41 -18.79 1.38
N GLY A 137 1.38 -19.03 2.27
CA GLY A 137 1.56 -18.24 3.49
C GLY A 137 1.83 -16.75 3.22
N PHE A 138 2.68 -16.45 2.23
CA PHE A 138 2.92 -15.07 1.81
C PHE A 138 1.66 -14.40 1.25
N THR A 139 0.86 -15.16 0.50
CA THR A 139 -0.43 -14.69 -0.05
C THR A 139 -1.48 -14.47 1.06
N ASP A 140 -1.45 -15.26 2.14
CA ASP A 140 -2.34 -15.11 3.30
C ASP A 140 -2.17 -13.76 4.02
N GLY A 141 -0.98 -13.16 3.97
CA GLY A 141 -0.78 -11.75 4.33
C GLY A 141 -1.07 -10.81 3.15
N GLU A 142 -0.13 -10.71 2.22
CA GLU A 142 -0.02 -9.63 1.22
C GLU A 142 -0.92 -9.79 -0.04
N GLY A 143 -1.57 -10.93 -0.20
CA GLY A 143 -2.39 -11.25 -1.38
C GLY A 143 -3.79 -10.64 -1.36
N SER A 144 -4.34 -10.36 -2.54
CA SER A 144 -5.72 -9.93 -2.71
C SER A 144 -6.39 -10.57 -3.94
N PHE A 145 -7.57 -11.15 -3.71
CA PHE A 145 -8.45 -11.72 -4.73
C PHE A 145 -9.60 -10.74 -4.98
N ILE A 146 -9.64 -10.13 -6.17
CA ILE A 146 -10.44 -8.94 -6.43
C ILE A 146 -11.44 -9.21 -7.56
N LEU A 147 -12.74 -9.11 -7.23
CA LEU A 147 -13.80 -8.94 -8.22
C LEU A 147 -14.04 -7.43 -8.47
N THR A 148 -13.71 -7.00 -9.68
CA THR A 148 -13.99 -5.66 -10.19
C THR A 148 -15.30 -5.68 -10.98
N ILE A 149 -16.22 -4.79 -10.64
CA ILE A 149 -17.38 -4.41 -11.45
C ILE A 149 -17.36 -2.88 -11.49
N ILE A 150 -17.23 -2.30 -12.68
CA ILE A 150 -17.14 -0.84 -12.90
C ILE A 150 -17.95 -0.45 -14.13
N LYS A 151 -18.50 0.76 -14.13
CA LYS A 151 -19.26 1.28 -15.27
C LYS A 151 -18.36 1.48 -16.48
N ASP A 152 -18.75 0.93 -17.62
CA ASP A 152 -18.04 1.05 -18.89
C ASP A 152 -19.06 0.88 -20.04
N ASN A 153 -19.43 2.00 -20.66
CA ASN A 153 -20.44 2.08 -21.71
C ASN A 153 -20.06 1.31 -23.00
N LYS A 154 -18.84 0.75 -23.10
CA LYS A 154 -18.44 -0.14 -24.20
C LYS A 154 -19.06 -1.53 -24.10
N TYR A 155 -19.54 -1.92 -22.93
CA TYR A 155 -20.18 -3.21 -22.68
C TYR A 155 -21.70 -3.08 -22.80
N LYS A 156 -22.37 -4.10 -23.35
CA LYS A 156 -23.82 -4.08 -23.63
C LYS A 156 -24.68 -3.74 -22.40
N LEU A 157 -24.29 -4.22 -21.22
CA LEU A 157 -24.99 -3.98 -19.96
C LEU A 157 -24.49 -2.70 -19.23
N GLY A 158 -23.59 -1.93 -19.83
CA GLY A 158 -22.98 -0.74 -19.21
C GLY A 158 -21.93 -1.04 -18.13
N TRP A 159 -21.62 -2.31 -17.87
CA TRP A 159 -20.68 -2.75 -16.81
C TRP A 159 -19.55 -3.62 -17.37
N ARG A 160 -18.31 -3.29 -16.97
CA ARG A 160 -17.14 -4.14 -17.14
C ARG A 160 -16.92 -4.96 -15.87
N VAL A 161 -16.95 -6.28 -16.01
CA VAL A 161 -16.56 -7.25 -14.98
C VAL A 161 -15.13 -7.75 -15.23
N ALA A 162 -14.32 -7.87 -14.18
CA ALA A 162 -13.02 -8.54 -14.24
C ALA A 162 -12.60 -9.12 -12.89
N CYS A 163 -12.12 -10.36 -12.89
CA CYS A 163 -11.34 -10.92 -11.78
C CYS A 163 -9.87 -10.51 -11.88
N ARG A 164 -9.21 -10.29 -10.74
CA ARG A 164 -7.78 -9.97 -10.62
C ARG A 164 -7.19 -10.61 -9.38
N PHE A 165 -6.00 -11.17 -9.49
CA PHE A 165 -5.14 -11.50 -8.35
C PHE A 165 -4.00 -10.48 -8.28
N VAL A 166 -3.74 -9.92 -7.10
CA VAL A 166 -2.73 -8.88 -6.89
C VAL A 166 -1.97 -9.10 -5.58
N ILE A 167 -0.65 -8.96 -5.63
CA ILE A 167 0.23 -8.79 -4.47
C ILE A 167 0.91 -7.42 -4.60
N SER A 168 0.96 -6.63 -3.53
CA SER A 168 1.36 -5.21 -3.60
C SER A 168 2.36 -4.82 -2.51
N LEU A 169 3.66 -4.86 -2.83
CA LEU A 169 4.75 -4.64 -1.88
C LEU A 169 5.44 -3.27 -2.09
N HIS A 170 6.35 -2.92 -1.19
CA HIS A 170 7.30 -1.83 -1.42
C HIS A 170 8.30 -2.21 -2.53
N LYS A 171 8.84 -1.21 -3.26
CA LYS A 171 9.77 -1.42 -4.39
C LYS A 171 11.05 -2.18 -4.02
N LYS A 172 11.41 -2.24 -2.72
CA LYS A 172 12.57 -3.01 -2.25
C LYS A 172 12.38 -4.51 -2.53
N ASP A 173 11.16 -5.01 -2.44
CA ASP A 173 10.79 -6.42 -2.63
C ASP A 173 10.50 -6.76 -4.11
N LEU A 174 11.01 -5.96 -5.06
CA LEU A 174 10.86 -6.20 -6.49
C LEU A 174 11.45 -7.56 -6.92
N VAL A 175 12.52 -8.02 -6.27
CA VAL A 175 13.09 -9.36 -6.50
C VAL A 175 12.08 -10.43 -6.13
N LEU A 176 11.45 -10.35 -4.94
CA LEU A 176 10.43 -11.30 -4.50
C LEU A 176 9.19 -11.30 -5.42
N LEU A 177 8.74 -10.12 -5.89
CA LEU A 177 7.65 -10.03 -6.87
C LEU A 177 7.98 -10.73 -8.20
N ASN A 178 9.23 -10.67 -8.66
CA ASN A 178 9.66 -11.40 -9.85
C ASN A 178 9.79 -12.90 -9.57
N SER A 179 10.25 -13.32 -8.39
CA SER A 179 10.24 -14.73 -7.98
C SER A 179 8.82 -15.31 -7.92
N LEU A 180 7.82 -14.54 -7.44
CA LEU A 180 6.40 -14.91 -7.46
C LEU A 180 5.85 -15.03 -8.89
N LYS A 181 6.18 -14.08 -9.78
CA LYS A 181 5.84 -14.16 -11.21
C LYS A 181 6.42 -15.42 -11.86
N ASN A 182 7.69 -15.74 -11.57
CA ASN A 182 8.38 -16.92 -12.10
C ASN A 182 7.79 -18.22 -11.52
N PHE A 183 7.42 -18.25 -10.24
CA PHE A 183 6.76 -19.39 -9.60
C PHE A 183 5.45 -19.76 -10.28
N PHE A 184 4.56 -18.78 -10.48
CA PHE A 184 3.27 -19.01 -11.16
C PHE A 184 3.39 -19.07 -12.69
N ASN A 185 4.56 -18.74 -13.25
CA ASN A 185 4.83 -18.63 -14.69
C ASN A 185 3.74 -17.86 -15.47
N THR A 186 3.19 -16.80 -14.87
CA THR A 186 2.11 -15.99 -15.45
C THR A 186 2.09 -14.58 -14.85
N GLY A 187 1.20 -13.73 -15.36
CA GLY A 187 1.06 -12.36 -14.90
C GLY A 187 2.26 -11.45 -15.20
N SER A 188 2.26 -10.28 -14.58
CA SER A 188 3.27 -9.24 -14.78
C SER A 188 3.54 -8.46 -13.49
N VAL A 189 4.76 -7.97 -13.35
CA VAL A 189 5.19 -7.07 -12.26
C VAL A 189 5.20 -5.63 -12.78
N PHE A 190 4.54 -4.73 -12.06
CA PHE A 190 4.38 -3.33 -12.41
C PHE A 190 4.97 -2.44 -11.31
N LEU A 191 5.84 -1.51 -11.68
CA LEU A 191 6.25 -0.43 -10.78
C LEU A 191 5.09 0.57 -10.63
N MET A 192 4.80 0.96 -9.39
CA MET A 192 3.75 1.90 -9.05
C MET A 192 4.35 3.22 -8.58
N GLY A 193 3.59 4.31 -8.71
CA GLY A 193 3.93 5.58 -8.05
C GLY A 193 4.05 5.42 -6.54
N LYS A 194 4.83 6.29 -5.89
CA LYS A 194 5.11 6.29 -4.44
C LYS A 194 5.94 5.11 -3.92
N GLY A 195 6.77 4.49 -4.77
CA GLY A 195 7.73 3.47 -4.33
C GLY A 195 7.12 2.11 -3.99
N ALA A 196 5.93 1.81 -4.50
CA ALA A 196 5.35 0.47 -4.45
C ALA A 196 5.57 -0.29 -5.77
N ALA A 197 5.41 -1.61 -5.74
CA ALA A 197 5.42 -2.47 -6.91
C ALA A 197 4.35 -3.56 -6.76
N GLN A 198 3.77 -4.02 -7.86
CA GLN A 198 2.66 -4.97 -7.84
C GLN A 198 2.87 -6.12 -8.81
N TYR A 199 2.80 -7.35 -8.30
CA TYR A 199 2.56 -8.52 -9.14
C TYR A 199 1.05 -8.65 -9.38
N ARG A 200 0.64 -8.79 -10.65
CA ARG A 200 -0.78 -8.88 -11.04
C ARG A 200 -1.02 -9.99 -12.04
N VAL A 201 -2.15 -10.68 -11.87
CA VAL A 201 -2.72 -11.63 -12.83
C VAL A 201 -4.16 -11.23 -13.14
N GLU A 202 -4.45 -10.93 -14.42
CA GLU A 202 -5.77 -10.48 -14.88
C GLU A 202 -6.32 -11.30 -16.07
N SER A 203 -5.49 -12.14 -16.71
CA SER A 203 -5.90 -12.99 -17.82
C SER A 203 -6.61 -14.25 -17.32
N LEU A 204 -7.64 -14.73 -18.04
CA LEU A 204 -8.37 -15.94 -17.63
C LEU A 204 -7.45 -17.17 -17.55
N THR A 205 -6.49 -17.30 -18.48
CA THR A 205 -5.48 -18.36 -18.47
C THR A 205 -4.50 -18.25 -17.30
N GLY A 206 -4.12 -17.04 -16.88
CA GLY A 206 -3.28 -16.86 -15.70
C GLY A 206 -4.04 -17.13 -14.41
N LEU A 207 -5.32 -16.72 -14.35
CA LEU A 207 -6.18 -16.94 -13.20
C LEU A 207 -6.53 -18.42 -13.00
N SER A 208 -6.58 -19.24 -14.05
CA SER A 208 -6.73 -20.69 -13.88
C SER A 208 -5.51 -21.31 -13.18
N ILE A 209 -4.29 -20.82 -13.45
CA ILE A 209 -3.07 -21.27 -12.75
C ILE A 209 -3.11 -20.86 -11.26
N ILE A 210 -3.55 -19.62 -10.98
CA ILE A 210 -3.75 -19.14 -9.60
C ILE A 210 -4.77 -20.01 -8.86
N ILE A 211 -5.92 -20.30 -9.45
CA ILE A 211 -6.96 -21.17 -8.85
C ILE A 211 -6.44 -22.59 -8.64
N ASN A 212 -5.75 -23.18 -9.62
CA ASN A 212 -5.16 -24.52 -9.50
C ASN A 212 -4.14 -24.63 -8.35
N HIS A 213 -3.41 -23.55 -8.05
CA HIS A 213 -2.52 -23.48 -6.89
C HIS A 213 -3.31 -23.45 -5.58
N PHE A 214 -4.23 -22.49 -5.40
CA PHE A 214 -4.97 -22.32 -4.14
C PHE A 214 -6.05 -23.38 -3.88
N ASP A 215 -6.41 -24.17 -4.88
CA ASP A 215 -7.18 -25.41 -4.71
C ASP A 215 -6.34 -26.54 -4.11
N ARG A 216 -5.03 -26.59 -4.39
CA ARG A 216 -4.09 -27.60 -3.88
C ARG A 216 -3.42 -27.17 -2.57
N TYR A 217 -3.18 -25.88 -2.41
CA TYR A 217 -2.55 -25.26 -1.23
C TYR A 217 -3.48 -24.15 -0.70
N PRO A 218 -4.58 -24.50 0.00
CA PRO A 218 -5.58 -23.55 0.50
C PRO A 218 -5.00 -22.51 1.46
N LEU A 219 -5.63 -21.33 1.50
CA LEU A 219 -5.30 -20.28 2.46
C LEU A 219 -5.85 -20.61 3.84
N ASN A 220 -5.13 -20.20 4.88
CA ASN A 220 -5.45 -20.47 6.29
C ASN A 220 -6.16 -19.30 7.00
N THR A 221 -6.11 -18.09 6.46
CA THR A 221 -6.83 -16.92 7.01
C THR A 221 -8.28 -16.82 6.50
N LYS A 222 -9.09 -15.91 7.06
CA LYS A 222 -10.40 -15.51 6.52
C LYS A 222 -10.35 -14.97 5.08
N LYS A 223 -9.17 -14.74 4.49
CA LYS A 223 -8.98 -14.46 3.06
C LYS A 223 -9.36 -15.66 2.17
N GLN A 224 -9.34 -16.90 2.70
CA GLN A 224 -9.84 -18.09 2.00
C GLN A 224 -11.29 -17.93 1.55
N ALA A 225 -12.14 -17.23 2.31
CA ALA A 225 -13.51 -16.97 1.90
C ALA A 225 -13.60 -15.97 0.72
N ASP A 226 -12.69 -14.98 0.65
CA ASP A 226 -12.57 -14.10 -0.53
C ASP A 226 -12.06 -14.88 -1.75
N TYR A 227 -11.14 -15.83 -1.57
CA TYR A 227 -10.69 -16.74 -2.62
C TYR A 227 -11.83 -17.64 -3.15
N MET A 228 -12.64 -18.23 -2.27
CA MET A 228 -13.79 -19.05 -2.66
C MET A 228 -14.81 -18.25 -3.49
N LEU A 229 -15.16 -17.04 -3.04
CA LEU A 229 -16.06 -16.13 -3.77
C LEU A 229 -15.45 -15.67 -5.10
N PHE A 230 -14.14 -15.42 -5.14
CA PHE A 230 -13.39 -15.11 -6.36
C PHE A 230 -13.42 -16.24 -7.39
N LYS A 231 -13.28 -17.50 -6.94
CA LYS A 231 -13.35 -18.69 -7.78
C LYS A 231 -14.75 -18.87 -8.39
N LEU A 232 -15.81 -18.64 -7.61
CA LEU A 232 -17.19 -18.62 -8.12
C LEU A 232 -17.38 -17.52 -9.18
N ALA A 233 -16.87 -16.32 -8.93
CA ALA A 233 -16.93 -15.21 -9.89
C ALA A 233 -16.15 -15.52 -11.18
N TYR A 234 -14.96 -16.13 -11.07
CA TYR A 234 -14.19 -16.60 -12.22
C TYR A 234 -14.99 -17.61 -13.07
N ASN A 235 -15.69 -18.56 -12.44
CA ASN A 235 -16.53 -19.55 -13.13
C ASN A 235 -17.73 -18.91 -13.86
N LEU A 236 -18.35 -17.86 -13.30
CA LEU A 236 -19.37 -17.08 -14.00
C LEU A 236 -18.79 -16.26 -15.16
N ILE A 237 -17.52 -15.86 -15.09
CA ILE A 237 -16.84 -15.12 -16.17
C ILE A 237 -16.45 -16.06 -17.32
N ILE A 238 -15.87 -17.23 -17.04
CA ILE A 238 -15.45 -18.19 -18.08
C ILE A 238 -16.67 -18.71 -18.87
N ASN A 239 -17.79 -18.97 -18.18
CA ASN A 239 -19.07 -19.39 -18.76
C ASN A 239 -19.85 -18.25 -19.46
N LYS A 240 -19.27 -17.05 -19.56
CA LYS A 240 -19.89 -15.85 -20.16
C LYS A 240 -21.17 -15.34 -19.48
N SER A 241 -21.57 -15.88 -18.32
CA SER A 241 -22.75 -15.44 -17.55
C SER A 241 -22.74 -13.94 -17.22
N HIS A 242 -21.56 -13.34 -17.05
CA HIS A 242 -21.34 -11.89 -16.87
C HIS A 242 -21.86 -11.00 -18.02
N LEU A 243 -22.25 -11.57 -19.16
CA LEU A 243 -22.88 -10.86 -20.29
C LEU A 243 -24.41 -10.88 -20.24
N THR A 244 -25.00 -11.46 -19.18
CA THR A 244 -26.45 -11.53 -18.93
C THR A 244 -26.81 -10.77 -17.66
N GLU A 245 -28.00 -10.18 -17.59
CA GLU A 245 -28.45 -9.46 -16.39
C GLU A 245 -28.49 -10.37 -15.15
N LYS A 246 -28.92 -11.62 -15.31
CA LYS A 246 -28.93 -12.61 -14.21
C LYS A 246 -27.50 -12.87 -13.69
N GLY A 247 -26.56 -13.23 -14.56
CA GLY A 247 -25.19 -13.53 -14.15
C GLY A 247 -24.43 -12.30 -13.66
N LEU A 248 -24.72 -11.11 -14.18
CA LEU A 248 -24.20 -9.85 -13.65
C LEU A 248 -24.73 -9.57 -12.24
N SER A 249 -26.03 -9.79 -12.00
CA SER A 249 -26.64 -9.69 -10.66
C SER A 249 -25.98 -10.67 -9.68
N GLU A 250 -25.81 -11.94 -10.06
CA GLU A 250 -25.08 -12.94 -9.26
C GLU A 250 -23.64 -12.48 -8.91
N LEU A 251 -22.93 -11.88 -9.87
CA LEU A 251 -21.59 -11.31 -9.63
C LEU A 251 -21.62 -10.10 -8.67
N VAL A 252 -22.68 -9.29 -8.68
CA VAL A 252 -22.87 -8.21 -7.68
C VAL A 252 -23.17 -8.81 -6.29
N SER A 253 -23.99 -9.85 -6.18
CA SER A 253 -24.22 -10.59 -4.92
C SER A 253 -22.94 -11.20 -4.35
N LEU A 254 -22.08 -11.79 -5.19
CA LEU A 254 -20.75 -12.26 -4.78
C LEU A 254 -19.89 -11.09 -4.31
N LYS A 255 -19.82 -10.01 -5.12
CA LYS A 255 -19.01 -8.83 -4.81
C LYS A 255 -19.38 -8.16 -3.49
N ALA A 256 -20.66 -8.20 -3.11
CA ALA A 256 -21.16 -7.55 -1.91
C ALA A 256 -20.52 -8.06 -0.61
N VAL A 257 -20.07 -9.32 -0.57
CA VAL A 257 -19.40 -9.94 0.60
C VAL A 257 -17.91 -10.22 0.40
N MET A 258 -17.32 -9.74 -0.70
CA MET A 258 -15.87 -9.83 -0.97
C MET A 258 -15.13 -8.57 -0.54
N ASN A 259 -14.03 -8.72 0.21
CA ASN A 259 -13.17 -7.63 0.68
C ASN A 259 -14.00 -6.48 1.31
N ASN A 260 -14.01 -5.30 0.68
CA ASN A 260 -14.74 -4.11 1.14
C ASN A 260 -16.16 -3.98 0.55
N GLY A 261 -16.68 -5.03 -0.10
CA GLY A 261 -18.05 -5.08 -0.62
C GLY A 261 -18.34 -4.20 -1.85
N LEU A 262 -19.58 -3.68 -1.90
CA LEU A 262 -20.06 -2.77 -2.95
C LEU A 262 -19.65 -1.32 -2.67
N LYS A 263 -19.22 -0.62 -3.73
CA LYS A 263 -19.15 0.84 -3.74
C LYS A 263 -20.53 1.44 -4.00
N ASP A 264 -20.74 2.70 -3.64
CA ASP A 264 -22.07 3.33 -3.66
C ASP A 264 -22.69 3.38 -5.05
N GLU A 265 -21.89 3.53 -6.13
CA GLU A 265 -22.36 3.43 -7.51
C GLU A 265 -23.05 2.07 -7.81
N LEU A 266 -22.53 0.97 -7.27
CA LEU A 266 -23.13 -0.36 -7.41
C LEU A 266 -24.35 -0.54 -6.50
N LYS A 267 -24.36 0.05 -5.30
CA LYS A 267 -25.53 0.02 -4.41
C LYS A 267 -26.72 0.75 -5.03
N ILE A 268 -26.47 1.88 -5.69
CA ILE A 268 -27.50 2.66 -6.40
C ILE A 268 -28.03 1.91 -7.62
N ALA A 269 -27.15 1.22 -8.37
CA ALA A 269 -27.55 0.44 -9.54
C ALA A 269 -28.26 -0.87 -9.21
N TYR A 270 -27.94 -1.50 -8.06
CA TYR A 270 -28.50 -2.77 -7.62
C TYR A 270 -29.04 -2.66 -6.18
N PRO A 271 -30.10 -1.84 -5.93
CA PRO A 271 -30.57 -1.54 -4.58
C PRO A 271 -31.22 -2.73 -3.86
N ASN A 272 -31.84 -3.64 -4.64
CA ASN A 272 -32.56 -4.80 -4.13
C ASN A 272 -31.73 -6.09 -4.20
N ILE A 273 -30.39 -5.99 -4.19
CA ILE A 273 -29.51 -7.14 -4.30
C ILE A 273 -29.45 -7.91 -2.99
N THR A 274 -29.73 -9.22 -3.02
CA THR A 274 -29.50 -10.12 -1.89
C THR A 274 -28.04 -10.59 -1.94
N PRO A 275 -27.16 -10.23 -0.98
CA PRO A 275 -25.79 -10.74 -0.94
C PRO A 275 -25.78 -12.25 -0.72
N VAL A 276 -24.79 -12.95 -1.26
CA VAL A 276 -24.60 -14.37 -0.89
C VAL A 276 -24.11 -14.48 0.56
N LEU A 277 -24.34 -15.62 1.21
CA LEU A 277 -23.67 -15.93 2.47
C LEU A 277 -22.16 -16.04 2.23
N ARG A 278 -21.36 -15.36 3.06
CA ARG A 278 -19.91 -15.48 3.01
C ARG A 278 -19.50 -16.88 3.50
N PRO A 279 -18.65 -17.63 2.78
CA PRO A 279 -18.21 -18.95 3.21
C PRO A 279 -17.58 -18.93 4.61
N GLU A 280 -18.01 -19.84 5.47
CA GLU A 280 -17.35 -20.08 6.75
C GLU A 280 -16.08 -20.92 6.55
N ILE A 281 -15.01 -20.53 7.24
CA ILE A 281 -13.71 -21.23 7.18
C ILE A 281 -13.55 -22.02 8.47
N PRO A 282 -13.43 -23.37 8.40
CA PRO A 282 -13.37 -24.24 9.57
C PRO A 282 -12.11 -23.99 10.40
N LEU A 283 -12.22 -24.19 11.71
CA LEU A 283 -11.16 -23.95 12.70
C LEU A 283 -10.19 -25.14 12.83
N SER A 284 -9.70 -25.65 11.70
CA SER A 284 -8.70 -26.72 11.66
C SER A 284 -7.44 -26.20 10.95
N LEU A 285 -6.33 -26.15 11.67
CA LEU A 285 -5.07 -25.58 11.21
C LEU A 285 -3.95 -26.62 11.31
N ASN A 286 -3.56 -27.17 10.16
CA ASN A 286 -2.26 -27.82 10.01
C ASN A 286 -1.29 -26.78 9.45
N ILE A 287 -0.48 -26.18 10.32
CA ILE A 287 0.45 -25.12 9.95
C ILE A 287 1.71 -25.74 9.35
N ASP A 288 1.81 -25.69 8.02
CA ASP A 288 3.04 -26.00 7.32
C ASP A 288 4.14 -24.98 7.72
N PRO A 289 5.37 -25.42 8.04
CA PRO A 289 6.42 -24.51 8.49
C PRO A 289 6.89 -23.53 7.41
N LEU A 290 6.83 -23.91 6.14
CA LEU A 290 7.13 -23.02 5.01
C LEU A 290 5.97 -22.05 4.78
N TRP A 291 4.71 -22.45 5.02
CA TRP A 291 3.59 -21.49 5.11
C TRP A 291 3.85 -20.45 6.20
N LEU A 292 4.32 -20.84 7.39
CA LEU A 292 4.62 -19.87 8.46
C LEU A 292 5.80 -18.96 8.11
N ALA A 293 6.81 -19.46 7.39
CA ALA A 293 7.89 -18.64 6.86
C ALA A 293 7.36 -17.57 5.87
N GLY A 294 6.49 -17.96 4.94
CA GLY A 294 5.83 -17.03 4.01
C GLY A 294 4.93 -16.02 4.70
N PHE A 295 4.11 -16.46 5.66
CA PHE A 295 3.23 -15.59 6.43
C PHE A 295 4.02 -14.61 7.31
N THR A 296 5.19 -15.01 7.80
CA THR A 296 6.12 -14.15 8.54
C THR A 296 6.82 -13.14 7.63
N ASP A 297 7.21 -13.54 6.41
CA ASP A 297 7.78 -12.60 5.43
C ASP A 297 6.76 -11.53 5.00
N ALA A 298 5.47 -11.87 4.98
CA ALA A 298 4.37 -10.91 4.86
C ALA A 298 4.17 -10.07 6.15
N GLU A 299 3.64 -10.65 7.22
CA GLU A 299 3.06 -9.94 8.38
C GLU A 299 3.96 -9.88 9.63
N GLY A 300 5.10 -10.56 9.60
CA GLY A 300 6.04 -10.65 10.71
C GLY A 300 6.92 -9.41 10.92
N CYS A 301 7.55 -9.30 12.09
CA CYS A 301 8.47 -8.22 12.46
C CYS A 301 9.54 -8.72 13.45
N PHE A 302 10.80 -8.37 13.17
CA PHE A 302 11.95 -8.65 14.03
C PHE A 302 12.42 -7.34 14.68
N SER A 303 12.07 -7.15 15.96
CA SER A 303 12.21 -5.87 16.65
C SER A 303 13.42 -5.86 17.60
N VAL A 304 14.30 -4.87 17.41
CA VAL A 304 15.43 -4.56 18.30
C VAL A 304 15.21 -3.18 18.92
N VAL A 305 14.87 -3.13 20.21
CA VAL A 305 14.62 -1.88 20.94
C VAL A 305 15.74 -1.65 21.96
N VAL A 306 16.34 -0.45 21.95
CA VAL A 306 17.25 0.00 23.00
C VAL A 306 16.54 1.06 23.84
N PHE A 307 16.50 0.88 25.15
CA PHE A 307 15.76 1.74 26.09
C PHE A 307 16.61 2.09 27.32
N LYS A 308 16.32 3.23 27.95
CA LYS A 308 16.98 3.63 29.20
C LYS A 308 16.55 2.71 30.35
N SER A 309 17.50 2.18 31.11
CA SER A 309 17.24 1.32 32.25
C SER A 309 18.09 1.74 33.46
N LYS A 310 17.43 2.14 34.55
CA LYS A 310 18.09 2.55 35.80
C LYS A 310 18.80 1.40 36.52
N THR A 311 18.43 0.15 36.23
CA THR A 311 19.03 -1.06 36.82
C THR A 311 20.20 -1.61 36.00
N SER A 312 20.43 -1.09 34.80
CA SER A 312 21.57 -1.47 33.96
C SER A 312 22.82 -0.67 34.34
N LYS A 313 23.97 -1.36 34.50
CA LYS A 313 25.27 -0.72 34.79
C LYS A 313 25.69 0.32 33.73
N ILE A 314 25.22 0.16 32.49
CA ILE A 314 25.50 1.07 31.36
C ILE A 314 24.35 2.06 31.08
N GLY A 315 23.34 2.14 31.97
CA GLY A 315 22.20 3.07 31.88
C GLY A 315 21.16 2.74 30.80
N GLU A 316 21.42 1.74 29.95
CA GLU A 316 20.56 1.30 28.86
C GLU A 316 20.46 -0.22 28.83
N ALA A 317 19.39 -0.74 28.24
CA ALA A 317 19.14 -2.16 28.03
C ALA A 317 18.54 -2.42 26.64
N VAL A 318 18.62 -3.68 26.20
CA VAL A 318 18.11 -4.15 24.91
C VAL A 318 16.89 -5.04 25.14
N LYS A 319 15.80 -4.78 24.43
CA LYS A 319 14.64 -5.67 24.32
C LYS A 319 14.53 -6.17 22.89
N LEU A 320 14.45 -7.48 22.74
CA LEU A 320 14.15 -8.14 21.49
C LEU A 320 12.68 -8.57 21.48
N SER A 321 12.05 -8.58 20.31
CA SER A 321 10.72 -9.17 20.14
C SER A 321 10.53 -9.66 18.70
N PHE A 322 10.09 -10.91 18.56
CA PHE A 322 9.46 -11.41 17.33
C PHE A 322 7.95 -11.17 17.44
N ILE A 323 7.35 -10.67 16.37
CA ILE A 323 5.94 -10.26 16.33
C ILE A 323 5.32 -10.71 15.01
N ILE A 324 4.10 -11.27 15.04
CA ILE A 324 3.22 -11.39 13.88
C ILE A 324 1.93 -10.66 14.23
N THR A 325 1.53 -9.67 13.43
CA THR A 325 0.31 -8.87 13.63
C THR A 325 -0.75 -9.28 12.61
N GLN A 326 -2.01 -9.40 13.02
CA GLN A 326 -3.13 -9.62 12.09
C GLN A 326 -4.43 -9.03 12.64
N SER A 327 -5.48 -8.94 11.82
CA SER A 327 -6.82 -8.56 12.27
C SER A 327 -7.41 -9.59 13.25
N VAL A 328 -8.18 -9.13 14.25
CA VAL A 328 -8.89 -10.01 15.21
C VAL A 328 -9.84 -11.02 14.55
N ARG A 329 -10.24 -10.83 13.30
CA ARG A 329 -11.04 -11.80 12.52
C ARG A 329 -10.33 -13.17 12.37
N ASP A 330 -9.00 -13.17 12.50
CA ASP A 330 -8.09 -14.31 12.40
C ASP A 330 -7.49 -14.67 13.78
N GLU A 331 -8.11 -14.23 14.89
CA GLU A 331 -7.63 -14.46 16.27
C GLU A 331 -7.33 -15.93 16.59
N PHE A 332 -8.13 -16.88 16.10
CA PHE A 332 -7.90 -18.31 16.29
C PHE A 332 -6.55 -18.76 15.71
N LEU A 333 -6.23 -18.32 14.49
CA LEU A 333 -4.93 -18.59 13.85
C LEU A 333 -3.79 -18.00 14.68
N ILE A 334 -3.90 -16.73 15.09
CA ILE A 334 -2.85 -16.06 15.85
C ILE A 334 -2.63 -16.68 17.24
N LYS A 335 -3.68 -17.20 17.88
CA LYS A 335 -3.57 -17.99 19.13
C LYS A 335 -2.92 -19.35 18.91
N SER A 336 -3.23 -20.05 17.81
CA SER A 336 -2.66 -21.37 17.50
C SER A 336 -1.14 -21.36 17.34
N LEU A 337 -0.54 -20.20 17.01
CA LEU A 337 0.91 -20.03 16.91
C LEU A 337 1.64 -20.26 18.25
N ILE A 338 0.97 -20.06 19.40
CA ILE A 338 1.54 -20.33 20.72
C ILE A 338 1.81 -21.83 20.89
N GLU A 339 0.82 -22.66 20.54
CA GLU A 339 0.93 -24.11 20.60
C GLU A 339 1.91 -24.62 19.54
N TYR A 340 1.81 -24.13 18.30
CA TYR A 340 2.65 -24.55 17.18
C TYR A 340 4.15 -24.28 17.40
N LEU A 341 4.50 -23.09 17.91
CA LEU A 341 5.90 -22.74 18.22
C LEU A 341 6.31 -23.12 19.65
N GLY A 342 5.39 -23.63 20.48
CA GLY A 342 5.63 -23.93 21.89
C GLY A 342 6.08 -22.74 22.74
N CYS A 343 5.83 -21.51 22.29
CA CYS A 343 6.28 -20.28 22.97
C CYS A 343 5.49 -19.04 22.56
N GLY A 344 5.73 -17.93 23.27
CA GLY A 344 5.08 -16.64 23.01
C GLY A 344 3.73 -16.46 23.67
N TYR A 345 3.07 -15.35 23.35
CA TYR A 345 1.78 -14.95 23.90
C TYR A 345 1.03 -14.05 22.91
N THR A 346 -0.30 -13.96 23.04
CA THR A 346 -1.11 -13.01 22.27
C THR A 346 -1.34 -11.68 22.99
N SER A 347 -1.39 -10.59 22.24
CA SER A 347 -1.70 -9.24 22.73
C SER A 347 -2.76 -8.61 21.82
N LEU A 348 -3.87 -8.15 22.39
CA LEU A 348 -4.89 -7.40 21.64
C LEU A 348 -4.50 -5.92 21.51
N ASP A 349 -4.87 -5.30 20.39
CA ASP A 349 -4.79 -3.87 20.15
C ASP A 349 -6.22 -3.29 20.02
N GLY A 350 -6.48 -2.17 20.70
CA GLY A 350 -7.81 -1.52 20.73
C GLY A 350 -8.33 -1.05 19.36
N ARG A 351 -7.53 -1.11 18.30
CA ARG A 351 -7.90 -0.79 16.91
C ARG A 351 -8.40 -2.01 16.12
N GLY A 352 -8.56 -3.18 16.75
CA GLY A 352 -9.06 -4.40 16.10
C GLY A 352 -7.98 -5.28 15.47
N ALA A 353 -6.77 -5.24 16.02
CA ALA A 353 -5.67 -6.15 15.68
C ALA A 353 -5.28 -7.04 16.87
N ILE A 354 -4.62 -8.14 16.58
CA ILE A 354 -4.04 -9.07 17.52
C ILE A 354 -2.61 -9.40 17.09
N ASP A 355 -1.69 -9.37 18.05
CA ASP A 355 -0.31 -9.72 17.85
C ASP A 355 0.00 -11.06 18.53
N PHE A 356 0.64 -12.00 17.82
CA PHE A 356 1.46 -13.04 18.44
C PHE A 356 2.85 -12.46 18.72
N LYS A 357 3.37 -12.63 19.94
CA LYS A 357 4.64 -12.04 20.38
C LYS A 357 5.51 -13.05 21.13
N VAL A 358 6.78 -13.13 20.76
CA VAL A 358 7.84 -13.79 21.54
C VAL A 358 8.84 -12.72 21.96
N SER A 359 9.06 -12.55 23.26
CA SER A 359 9.96 -11.51 23.78
C SER A 359 10.90 -11.95 24.90
N ASP A 360 10.77 -13.19 25.38
CA ASP A 360 11.76 -13.80 26.25
C ASP A 360 12.98 -14.23 25.43
N PHE A 361 14.18 -14.08 26.01
CA PHE A 361 15.41 -14.35 25.28
C PHE A 361 15.61 -15.85 24.97
N SER A 362 15.06 -16.75 25.80
CA SER A 362 15.23 -18.20 25.66
C SER A 362 14.54 -18.71 24.40
N SER A 363 13.26 -18.42 24.24
CA SER A 363 12.47 -18.85 23.08
C SER A 363 12.91 -18.16 21.80
N LEU A 364 13.30 -16.88 21.87
CA LEU A 364 13.91 -16.21 20.72
C LEU A 364 15.16 -16.94 20.23
N LYS A 365 16.07 -17.29 21.14
CA LYS A 365 17.33 -17.97 20.79
C LYS A 365 17.17 -19.44 20.40
N ASN A 366 16.35 -20.19 21.14
CA ASN A 366 16.27 -21.66 21.03
C ASN A 366 15.17 -22.14 20.08
N ILE A 367 14.21 -21.29 19.72
CA ILE A 367 13.06 -21.66 18.87
C ILE A 367 13.01 -20.76 17.63
N ILE A 368 12.92 -19.43 17.80
CA ILE A 368 12.68 -18.52 16.67
C ILE A 368 13.88 -18.43 15.72
N ILE A 369 15.11 -18.31 16.22
CA ILE A 369 16.31 -18.32 15.35
C ILE A 369 16.43 -19.67 14.60
N PRO A 370 16.46 -20.85 15.26
CA PRO A 370 16.53 -22.14 14.56
C PRO A 370 15.39 -22.41 13.59
N PHE A 371 14.18 -21.91 13.87
CA PHE A 371 13.04 -22.07 12.96
C PHE A 371 13.29 -21.37 11.62
N TYR A 372 13.67 -20.09 11.63
CA TYR A 372 13.88 -19.31 10.40
C TYR A 372 15.26 -19.53 9.74
N ASP A 373 16.23 -20.09 10.48
CA ASP A 373 17.46 -20.66 9.90
C ASP A 373 17.17 -21.98 9.12
N LYS A 374 16.08 -22.70 9.45
CA LYS A 374 15.64 -23.90 8.75
C LYS A 374 14.62 -23.62 7.65
N TYR A 375 13.67 -22.71 7.89
CA TYR A 375 12.56 -22.37 7.00
C TYR A 375 12.68 -20.90 6.59
N TYR A 376 13.30 -20.68 5.43
CA TYR A 376 13.79 -19.35 5.06
C TYR A 376 12.71 -18.33 4.72
N ILE A 377 12.99 -17.09 5.12
CA ILE A 377 12.35 -15.85 4.67
C ILE A 377 13.08 -15.40 3.40
N HIS A 378 12.38 -14.93 2.36
CA HIS A 378 12.92 -14.68 1.02
C HIS A 378 12.94 -13.19 0.60
N GLY A 379 12.06 -12.35 1.14
CA GLY A 379 12.00 -10.91 0.91
C GLY A 379 13.07 -10.13 1.67
N ASN A 380 13.01 -8.79 1.63
CA ASN A 380 13.97 -7.94 2.35
C ASN A 380 13.95 -8.15 3.86
N LYS A 381 12.83 -8.66 4.42
CA LYS A 381 12.72 -9.01 5.83
C LYS A 381 13.71 -10.08 6.27
N SER A 382 14.22 -10.89 5.32
CA SER A 382 15.32 -11.83 5.58
C SER A 382 16.62 -11.15 6.01
N LEU A 383 16.86 -9.90 5.56
CA LEU A 383 18.00 -9.09 6.01
C LEU A 383 17.79 -8.61 7.45
N ASP A 384 16.56 -8.20 7.77
CA ASP A 384 16.19 -7.78 9.12
C ASP A 384 16.21 -8.96 10.11
N PHE A 385 15.86 -10.17 9.67
CA PHE A 385 16.05 -11.41 10.43
C PHE A 385 17.54 -11.71 10.69
N LYS A 386 18.42 -11.59 9.68
CA LYS A 386 19.88 -11.79 9.84
C LYS A 386 20.48 -10.79 10.85
N ASP A 387 20.10 -9.53 10.74
CA ASP A 387 20.51 -8.48 11.69
C ASP A 387 19.98 -8.75 13.11
N PHE A 388 18.73 -9.21 13.24
CA PHE A 388 18.14 -9.65 14.51
C PHE A 388 18.88 -10.85 15.12
N SER A 389 19.17 -11.89 14.33
CA SER A 389 19.93 -13.08 14.73
C SER A 389 21.33 -12.71 15.25
N ARG A 390 22.03 -11.81 14.54
CA ARG A 390 23.31 -11.25 15.03
C ARG A 390 23.18 -10.58 16.40
N VAL A 391 22.11 -9.83 16.65
CA VAL A 391 21.88 -9.23 17.98
C VAL A 391 21.57 -10.29 19.03
N VAL A 392 20.86 -11.38 18.70
CA VAL A 392 20.69 -12.53 19.60
C VAL A 392 22.05 -13.13 19.98
N THR A 393 22.97 -13.36 19.02
CA THR A 393 24.33 -13.84 19.30
C THR A 393 25.15 -12.88 20.17
N LEU A 394 25.04 -11.56 19.95
CA LEU A 394 25.68 -10.55 20.81
C LEU A 394 25.10 -10.56 22.23
N MET A 395 23.80 -10.84 22.38
CA MET A 395 23.14 -10.93 23.67
C MET A 395 23.47 -12.21 24.44
N GLU A 396 23.58 -13.35 23.75
CA GLU A 396 24.02 -14.64 24.30
C GLU A 396 25.41 -14.51 24.92
N ASN A 397 26.37 -13.98 24.14
CA ASN A 397 27.75 -13.71 24.55
C ASN A 397 27.89 -12.55 25.58
N LYS A 398 26.77 -12.08 26.15
CA LYS A 398 26.68 -10.97 27.13
C LYS A 398 27.30 -9.63 26.69
N LYS A 399 27.69 -9.48 25.41
CA LYS A 399 28.31 -8.26 24.86
C LYS A 399 27.41 -7.03 25.00
N HIS A 400 26.09 -7.22 24.98
CA HIS A 400 25.09 -6.17 25.26
C HIS A 400 25.22 -5.47 26.63
N LEU A 401 25.97 -6.05 27.58
CA LEU A 401 26.27 -5.46 28.88
C LEU A 401 27.52 -4.55 28.86
N THR A 402 28.26 -4.51 27.74
CA THR A 402 29.41 -3.62 27.55
C THR A 402 29.04 -2.43 26.68
N LYS A 403 29.74 -1.31 26.87
CA LYS A 403 29.50 -0.09 26.06
C LYS A 403 29.74 -0.35 24.56
N GLN A 404 30.84 -1.03 24.22
CA GLN A 404 31.18 -1.39 22.85
C GLN A 404 30.11 -2.29 22.19
N GLY A 405 29.65 -3.34 22.89
CA GLY A 405 28.64 -4.25 22.35
C GLY A 405 27.25 -3.61 22.25
N LEU A 406 26.88 -2.72 23.18
CA LEU A 406 25.66 -1.93 23.05
C LEU A 406 25.72 -0.98 21.84
N ASP A 407 26.86 -0.33 21.60
CA ASP A 407 27.03 0.56 20.45
C ASP A 407 27.08 -0.21 19.11
N GLU A 408 27.55 -1.46 19.10
CA GLU A 408 27.39 -2.38 17.96
C GLU A 408 25.90 -2.71 17.71
N ILE A 409 25.14 -3.07 18.75
CA ILE A 409 23.69 -3.33 18.63
C ILE A 409 22.94 -2.10 18.11
N LYS A 410 23.32 -0.89 18.54
CA LYS A 410 22.76 0.36 18.03
C LYS A 410 23.04 0.57 16.54
N LYS A 411 24.25 0.24 16.06
CA LYS A 411 24.58 0.30 14.63
C LYS A 411 23.71 -0.66 13.81
N ILE A 412 23.55 -1.91 14.27
CA ILE A 412 22.71 -2.92 13.61
C ILE A 412 21.24 -2.45 13.56
N ARG A 413 20.67 -2.03 14.70
CA ARG A 413 19.31 -1.49 14.80
C ARG A 413 19.08 -0.31 13.83
N ASN A 414 20.07 0.55 13.66
CA ASN A 414 19.98 1.73 12.79
C ASN A 414 20.11 1.40 11.28
N ALA A 415 20.28 0.13 10.91
CA ALA A 415 20.37 -0.34 9.52
C ALA A 415 19.29 -1.38 9.14
N MET A 416 18.33 -1.67 10.04
CA MET A 416 17.27 -2.65 9.84
C MET A 416 15.86 -2.02 9.81
N ASN A 417 14.88 -2.80 9.34
CA ASN A 417 13.45 -2.48 9.28
C ASN A 417 13.13 -1.19 8.49
N THR A 418 12.82 -0.09 9.18
CA THR A 418 12.47 1.21 8.59
C THR A 418 13.68 2.03 8.15
N ASN A 419 14.89 1.59 8.49
CA ASN A 419 16.14 2.31 8.25
C ASN A 419 16.95 1.71 7.07
N ARG A 420 16.27 1.02 6.14
CA ARG A 420 16.85 0.32 4.99
C ARG A 420 16.14 0.73 3.69
#